data_AF-A0A9W3D910-F1
#
_entry.id   AF-A0A9W3D910-F1
#
_cell.length_a   1.000
_cell.length_b   1.000
_cell.length_c   1.000
_cell.angle_alpha   90.00
_cell.angle_beta   90.00
_cell.angle_gamma   90.00
#
_symmetry.space_group_name_H-M   'P 1'
#
loop_
_entity.id
_entity.type
_entity.pdbx_description
1 polymer ?
#
loop_
_entity_poly.entity_id
_entity_poly.type
_entity_poly.pdbx_seq_one_letter_code
_entity_poly.pdbx_strand_id
1 'polypeptide(L)'
;KNLNIQRYGNGIDDELALEAGGDYTRDIGYLQFSKYNNQSDNLLNRVWYQPEEIFPVTGTPEVRDHVFWIPVDKSYLDLARQLQDTKLIQCVNTTCLSRPPKVTIVDRGVSASVFVDNAAYRNFLRSKFNATSIDMESAAVALICYQQTLPFVVIRSLSDLAGGGSDISNEADLFGSLAAQNSVDVLVKFVGLLPTHKSKTHP
;
A
#
# COMPACT_ATOMS: atom_id res chain seq x y z
N LYS A 1 6.14 0.64 -3.88
CA LYS A 1 6.68 1.94 -4.33
C LYS A 1 8.19 1.87 -4.29
N ASN A 2 8.83 2.19 -5.40
CA ASN A 2 10.27 2.34 -5.47
C ASN A 2 10.74 3.61 -4.76
N LEU A 3 11.87 3.45 -4.08
CA LEU A 3 12.56 4.49 -3.33
C LEU A 3 13.87 4.76 -4.05
N ASN A 4 14.12 6.02 -4.39
CA ASN A 4 15.45 6.45 -4.83
C ASN A 4 16.14 7.15 -3.67
N ILE A 5 17.34 6.67 -3.32
CA ILE A 5 18.17 7.17 -2.23
C ILE A 5 19.39 7.82 -2.88
N GLN A 6 19.51 9.14 -2.74
CA GLN A 6 20.67 9.86 -3.26
C GLN A 6 21.83 9.74 -2.28
N ARG A 7 23.03 9.39 -2.75
CA ARG A 7 24.26 9.42 -1.94
C ARG A 7 24.85 10.83 -1.98
N TYR A 8 24.92 11.53 -0.85
CA TYR A 8 25.45 12.90 -0.73
C TYR A 8 24.65 14.01 -1.45
N GLY A 9 23.38 13.75 -1.74
CA GLY A 9 22.52 14.66 -2.50
C GLY A 9 22.24 16.00 -1.86
N ASN A 10 22.54 17.11 -2.56
CA ASN A 10 22.37 18.48 -2.08
C ASN A 10 20.93 19.02 -2.20
N GLY A 11 19.92 18.24 -1.78
CA GLY A 11 18.54 18.72 -1.69
C GLY A 11 17.80 18.74 -3.03
N ILE A 12 16.75 19.57 -3.13
CA ILE A 12 15.86 19.62 -4.31
C ILE A 12 16.52 20.29 -5.54
N ASP A 13 17.74 20.79 -5.40
CA ASP A 13 18.48 21.48 -6.48
C ASP A 13 19.53 20.56 -7.11
N ASP A 14 19.81 19.39 -6.51
CA ASP A 14 20.79 18.42 -7.01
C ASP A 14 20.09 17.27 -7.76
N GLU A 15 20.32 17.19 -9.07
CA GLU A 15 19.64 16.27 -9.99
C GLU A 15 19.92 14.80 -9.62
N LEU A 16 18.88 13.95 -9.64
CA LEU A 16 19.05 12.51 -9.47
C LEU A 16 19.65 11.88 -10.73
N ALA A 17 20.40 10.79 -10.54
CA ALA A 17 20.85 10.00 -11.68
C ALA A 17 19.64 9.57 -12.54
N LEU A 18 19.74 9.80 -13.86
CA LEU A 18 18.71 9.50 -14.86
C LEU A 18 17.42 10.36 -14.76
N GLU A 19 17.40 11.44 -13.96
CA GLU A 19 16.28 12.38 -13.89
C GLU A 19 16.06 13.14 -15.21
N ALA A 20 17.12 13.61 -15.87
CA ALA A 20 17.01 14.18 -17.23
C ALA A 20 16.43 13.20 -18.27
N GLY A 21 16.51 11.89 -18.00
CA GLY A 21 15.91 10.84 -18.84
C GLY A 21 14.41 10.65 -18.60
N GLY A 22 13.84 11.26 -17.55
CA GLY A 22 12.45 11.09 -17.13
C GLY A 22 12.19 9.84 -16.31
N ASP A 23 13.22 9.03 -16.01
CA ASP A 23 13.09 7.77 -15.27
C ASP A 23 12.91 8.01 -13.75
N TYR A 24 13.35 9.18 -13.26
CA TYR A 24 13.25 9.57 -11.86
C TYR A 24 12.73 11.01 -11.72
N THR A 25 12.05 11.28 -10.61
CA THR A 25 11.49 12.59 -10.25
C THR A 25 11.81 12.93 -8.79
N ARG A 26 11.99 14.24 -8.52
CA ARG A 26 12.11 14.78 -7.16
C ARG A 26 10.80 15.39 -6.62
N ASP A 27 9.73 15.28 -7.38
CA ASP A 27 8.45 15.93 -7.05
C ASP A 27 7.61 15.11 -6.07
N ILE A 28 7.94 13.82 -5.91
CA ILE A 28 7.08 12.87 -5.21
C ILE A 28 7.75 12.40 -3.91
N GLY A 29 7.12 12.76 -2.79
CA GLY A 29 7.46 12.22 -1.47
C GLY A 29 8.89 12.52 -1.03
N TYR A 30 9.19 13.79 -0.77
CA TYR A 30 10.47 14.19 -0.20
C TYR A 30 10.57 13.88 1.30
N LEU A 31 11.34 12.84 1.66
CA LEU A 31 11.69 12.50 3.04
C LEU A 31 13.14 12.92 3.35
N GLN A 32 13.31 13.77 4.35
CA GLN A 32 14.62 14.17 4.86
C GLN A 32 14.82 13.61 6.27
N PHE A 33 15.73 12.64 6.43
CA PHE A 33 15.93 11.96 7.71
C PHE A 33 16.38 12.91 8.83
N SER A 34 17.16 13.95 8.53
CA SER A 34 17.65 14.91 9.53
C SER A 34 16.53 15.61 10.31
N LYS A 35 15.35 15.78 9.71
CA LYS A 35 14.16 16.35 10.37
C LYS A 35 13.59 15.49 11.50
N TYR A 36 13.99 14.22 11.60
CA TYR A 36 13.44 13.25 12.56
C TYR A 36 14.42 12.78 13.63
N ASN A 37 15.72 13.10 13.50
CA ASN A 37 16.75 12.63 14.44
C ASN A 37 17.21 13.72 15.42
N ASN A 38 17.49 14.95 14.98
CA ASN A 38 17.93 16.04 15.88
C ASN A 38 17.71 17.47 15.33
N GLN A 39 16.96 17.65 14.24
CA GLN A 39 16.70 18.93 13.55
C GLN A 39 17.94 19.70 13.04
N SER A 40 19.16 19.29 13.39
CA SER A 40 20.39 19.69 12.72
C SER A 40 20.56 18.90 11.42
N ASP A 41 21.01 19.55 10.35
CA ASP A 41 21.30 18.82 9.11
C ASP A 41 22.39 17.78 9.34
N ASN A 42 22.25 16.60 8.74
CA ASN A 42 23.17 15.50 8.92
C ASN A 42 23.41 14.77 7.60
N LEU A 43 24.41 13.89 7.58
CA LEU A 43 24.79 13.14 6.40
C LEU A 43 23.81 12.01 6.04
N LEU A 44 22.71 11.82 6.80
CA LEU A 44 21.69 10.84 6.41
C LEU A 44 20.97 11.36 5.16
N ASN A 45 20.82 10.47 4.19
CA ASN A 45 20.36 10.81 2.86
C ASN A 45 18.92 11.35 2.82
N ARG A 46 18.54 11.89 1.66
CA ARG A 46 17.16 12.23 1.34
C ARG A 46 16.58 11.11 0.48
N VAL A 47 15.28 10.87 0.60
CA VAL A 47 14.58 9.83 -0.17
C VAL A 47 13.43 10.45 -0.91
N TRP A 48 13.31 10.08 -2.18
CA TRP A 48 12.19 10.41 -3.05
C TRP A 48 11.51 9.14 -3.53
N TYR A 49 10.20 9.21 -3.70
CA TYR A 49 9.41 8.12 -4.24
C TYR A 49 9.32 8.26 -5.75
N GLN A 50 9.32 7.13 -6.42
CA GLN A 50 9.37 7.08 -7.87
C GLN A 50 8.14 6.37 -8.42
N PRO A 51 7.60 6.82 -9.56
CA PRO A 51 6.75 5.98 -10.39
C PRO A 51 7.49 4.68 -10.74
N GLU A 52 6.73 3.60 -10.90
CA GLU A 52 7.23 2.33 -11.43
C GLU A 52 7.23 2.40 -12.96
N GLU A 53 8.33 1.96 -13.60
CA GLU A 53 8.34 1.69 -15.04
C GLU A 53 7.44 0.49 -15.35
N ILE A 54 6.63 0.60 -16.41
CA ILE A 54 5.72 -0.44 -16.85
C ILE A 54 5.72 -0.57 -18.39
N PHE A 55 5.29 -1.75 -18.83
CA PHE A 55 5.07 -2.09 -20.24
C PHE A 55 3.64 -2.66 -20.39
N PRO A 56 2.62 -1.82 -20.62
CA PRO A 56 1.25 -2.28 -20.76
C PRO A 56 1.09 -3.24 -21.94
N VAL A 57 0.28 -4.29 -21.77
CA VAL A 57 0.00 -5.30 -22.81
C VAL A 57 -0.62 -4.70 -24.09
N THR A 58 -1.20 -3.51 -24.00
CA THR A 58 -1.78 -2.77 -25.13
C THR A 58 -0.74 -2.03 -25.98
N GLY A 59 0.51 -1.88 -25.50
CA GLY A 59 1.59 -1.26 -26.27
C GLY A 59 2.14 -2.24 -27.30
N THR A 60 1.78 -2.09 -28.58
CA THR A 60 2.34 -2.89 -29.68
C THR A 60 2.90 -1.97 -30.79
N PRO A 61 4.23 -1.98 -31.07
CA PRO A 61 5.29 -2.67 -30.31
C PRO A 61 5.37 -2.16 -28.86
N GLU A 62 6.14 -2.83 -28.00
CA GLU A 62 6.27 -2.48 -26.58
C GLU A 62 6.45 -0.97 -26.36
N VAL A 63 5.56 -0.36 -25.58
CA VAL A 63 5.60 1.06 -25.23
C VAL A 63 5.91 1.16 -23.74
N ARG A 64 7.00 1.85 -23.41
CA ARG A 64 7.37 2.20 -22.04
C ARG A 64 6.39 3.25 -21.50
N ASP A 65 5.92 3.05 -20.28
CA ASP A 65 5.11 4.02 -19.52
C ASP A 65 5.52 4.00 -18.03
N HIS A 66 4.97 4.92 -17.22
CA HIS A 66 5.24 5.04 -15.80
C HIS A 66 3.95 5.16 -14.99
N VAL A 67 3.88 4.48 -13.84
CA VAL A 67 2.70 4.57 -12.97
C VAL A 67 3.10 4.75 -11.50
N PHE A 68 2.48 5.73 -10.84
CA PHE A 68 2.68 5.95 -9.40
C PHE A 68 1.49 5.50 -8.54
N TRP A 69 0.26 5.74 -9.04
CA TRP A 69 -0.97 5.31 -8.40
C TRP A 69 -1.74 4.41 -9.34
N ILE A 70 -2.09 3.22 -8.85
CA ILE A 70 -2.85 2.24 -9.61
C ILE A 70 -4.27 2.22 -9.08
N PRO A 71 -5.28 2.59 -9.88
CA PRO A 71 -6.66 2.54 -9.45
C PRO A 71 -7.14 1.09 -9.37
N VAL A 72 -7.91 0.77 -8.32
CA VAL A 72 -8.64 -0.49 -8.22
C VAL A 72 -9.83 -0.50 -9.18
N ASP A 73 -10.34 -1.68 -9.51
CA ASP A 73 -11.53 -1.81 -10.33
C ASP A 73 -12.77 -1.23 -9.63
N LYS A 74 -13.51 -0.38 -10.33
CA LYS A 74 -14.67 0.33 -9.78
C LYS A 74 -15.80 -0.62 -9.40
N SER A 75 -16.07 -1.64 -10.22
CA SER A 75 -17.13 -2.61 -9.95
C SER A 75 -16.80 -3.46 -8.72
N TYR A 76 -15.54 -3.87 -8.58
CA TYR A 76 -15.07 -4.60 -7.41
C TYR A 76 -15.10 -3.72 -6.16
N LEU A 77 -14.77 -2.43 -6.28
CA LEU A 77 -14.90 -1.48 -5.17
C LEU A 77 -16.36 -1.32 -4.74
N ASP A 78 -17.30 -1.26 -5.68
CA ASP A 78 -18.74 -1.18 -5.40
C ASP A 78 -19.27 -2.44 -4.71
N LEU A 79 -18.78 -3.63 -5.08
CA LEU A 79 -19.09 -4.88 -4.38
C LEU A 79 -18.49 -4.87 -2.96
N ALA A 80 -17.23 -4.44 -2.81
CA ALA A 80 -16.56 -4.37 -1.51
C ALA A 80 -17.25 -3.40 -0.53
N ARG A 81 -17.89 -2.32 -1.02
CA ARG A 81 -18.68 -1.39 -0.19
C ARG A 81 -19.83 -2.09 0.54
N GLN A 82 -20.42 -3.13 -0.04
CA GLN A 82 -21.52 -3.88 0.59
C GLN A 82 -21.07 -4.66 1.83
N LEU A 83 -19.76 -4.83 2.02
CA LEU A 83 -19.19 -5.59 3.13
C LEU A 83 -18.89 -4.74 4.37
N GLN A 84 -19.16 -3.42 4.35
CA GLN A 84 -18.84 -2.52 5.46
C GLN A 84 -19.51 -2.91 6.79
N ASP A 85 -20.70 -3.49 6.74
CA ASP A 85 -21.45 -3.97 7.91
C ASP A 85 -21.09 -5.39 8.34
N THR A 86 -20.02 -5.96 7.75
CA THR A 86 -19.54 -7.30 8.12
C THR A 86 -19.09 -7.32 9.58
N LYS A 87 -19.73 -8.18 10.38
CA LYS A 87 -19.26 -8.52 11.73
C LYS A 87 -17.94 -9.26 11.64
N LEU A 88 -16.95 -8.75 12.35
CA LEU A 88 -15.58 -9.28 12.42
C LEU A 88 -15.29 -9.84 13.82
N ILE A 89 -14.38 -10.81 13.86
CA ILE A 89 -13.90 -11.41 15.11
C ILE A 89 -13.05 -10.36 15.85
N GLN A 90 -13.31 -10.19 17.14
CA GLN A 90 -12.66 -9.16 17.97
C GLN A 90 -11.54 -9.70 18.88
N CYS A 91 -11.51 -11.02 19.12
CA CYS A 91 -10.67 -11.62 20.15
C CYS A 91 -9.85 -12.79 19.60
N VAL A 92 -8.65 -12.96 20.17
CA VAL A 92 -7.81 -14.16 20.04
C VAL A 92 -7.66 -14.76 21.43
N ASN A 93 -8.05 -16.01 21.60
CA ASN A 93 -8.08 -16.68 22.90
C ASN A 93 -8.88 -15.86 23.93
N THR A 94 -8.21 -15.39 25.00
CA THR A 94 -8.80 -14.57 26.06
C THR A 94 -8.57 -13.07 25.88
N THR A 95 -7.85 -12.64 24.83
CA THR A 95 -7.48 -11.24 24.62
C THR A 95 -8.26 -10.63 23.46
N CYS A 96 -8.86 -9.46 23.68
CA CYS A 96 -9.73 -8.78 22.73
C CYS A 96 -9.21 -7.39 22.37
N LEU A 97 -9.50 -6.95 21.15
CA LEU A 97 -9.31 -5.55 20.75
C LEU A 97 -10.22 -4.64 21.58
N SER A 98 -9.72 -3.47 21.97
CA SER A 98 -10.48 -2.47 22.74
C SER A 98 -11.66 -1.89 21.96
N ARG A 99 -11.56 -1.86 20.63
CA ARG A 99 -12.61 -1.43 19.72
C ARG A 99 -12.95 -2.59 18.77
N PRO A 100 -14.23 -2.84 18.49
CA PRO A 100 -14.60 -3.83 17.48
C PRO A 100 -13.96 -3.49 16.13
N PRO A 101 -13.32 -4.46 15.46
CA PRO A 101 -12.80 -4.26 14.12
C PRO A 101 -13.95 -4.01 13.15
N LYS A 102 -13.70 -3.20 12.12
CA LYS A 102 -14.68 -2.87 11.09
C LYS A 102 -14.04 -2.87 9.71
N VAL A 103 -14.83 -3.23 8.71
CA VAL A 103 -14.43 -3.06 7.31
C VAL A 103 -14.61 -1.58 6.93
N THR A 104 -13.63 -1.00 6.25
CA THR A 104 -13.70 0.39 5.81
C THR A 104 -13.09 0.53 4.43
N ILE A 105 -13.65 1.44 3.63
CA ILE A 105 -13.06 1.81 2.35
C ILE A 105 -12.14 3.00 2.60
N VAL A 106 -10.93 2.92 2.06
CA VAL A 106 -9.93 3.96 2.19
C VAL A 106 -9.59 4.51 0.82
N ASP A 107 -9.15 5.77 0.76
CA ASP A 107 -8.76 6.38 -0.50
C ASP A 107 -7.48 5.74 -1.06
N ARG A 108 -6.50 5.45 -0.18
CA ARG A 108 -5.16 5.02 -0.59
C ARG A 108 -4.52 4.05 0.42
N GLY A 109 -4.01 2.95 -0.10
CA GLY A 109 -3.01 2.09 0.54
C GLY A 109 -1.66 2.20 -0.19
N VAL A 110 -0.57 1.83 0.48
CA VAL A 110 0.77 1.79 -0.12
C VAL A 110 1.46 0.47 0.20
N SER A 111 2.47 0.09 -0.60
CA SER A 111 3.33 -1.05 -0.27
C SER A 111 4.80 -0.68 -0.35
N ALA A 112 5.61 -1.30 0.51
CA ALA A 112 7.06 -1.16 0.54
C ALA A 112 7.74 -2.49 0.90
N SER A 113 8.98 -2.69 0.49
CA SER A 113 9.78 -3.89 0.82
C SER A 113 10.33 -3.90 2.26
N VAL A 114 9.75 -3.10 3.15
CA VAL A 114 10.17 -2.94 4.54
C VAL A 114 8.99 -3.07 5.47
N PHE A 115 9.18 -3.76 6.58
CA PHE A 115 8.24 -3.72 7.70
C PHE A 115 8.33 -2.34 8.36
N VAL A 116 7.19 -1.67 8.53
CA VAL A 116 7.15 -0.32 9.10
C VAL A 116 6.68 -0.36 10.53
N ASP A 117 7.60 -0.18 11.46
CA ASP A 117 7.30 0.02 12.89
C ASP A 117 7.90 1.36 13.36
N ASN A 118 7.40 2.46 12.78
CA ASN A 118 7.94 3.79 13.02
C ASN A 118 6.85 4.86 12.86
N ALA A 119 6.43 5.45 13.98
CA ALA A 119 5.37 6.47 14.00
C ALA A 119 5.67 7.66 13.07
N ALA A 120 6.92 8.13 13.05
CA ALA A 120 7.31 9.29 12.26
C ALA A 120 7.18 9.00 10.75
N TYR A 121 7.65 7.84 10.31
CA TYR A 121 7.51 7.43 8.91
C TYR A 121 6.05 7.15 8.53
N ARG A 122 5.26 6.50 9.40
CA ARG A 122 3.81 6.35 9.21
C ARG A 122 3.11 7.70 9.05
N ASN A 123 3.42 8.68 9.90
CA ASN A 123 2.85 10.02 9.84
C ASN A 123 3.28 10.77 8.57
N PHE A 124 4.51 10.56 8.11
CA PHE A 124 4.98 11.04 6.81
C PHE A 124 4.14 10.46 5.66
N LEU A 125 3.92 9.13 5.63
CA LEU A 125 3.09 8.48 4.62
C LEU A 125 1.65 9.01 4.62
N ARG A 126 1.06 9.21 5.81
CA ARG A 126 -0.30 9.76 5.97
C ARG A 126 -0.39 11.19 5.46
N SER A 127 0.59 12.04 5.79
CA SER A 127 0.58 13.47 5.43
C SER A 127 0.91 13.70 3.95
N LYS A 128 1.89 12.97 3.40
CA LYS A 128 2.30 13.12 1.99
C LYS A 128 1.40 12.42 1.00
N PHE A 129 0.89 11.25 1.37
CA PHE A 129 0.16 10.41 0.41
C PHE A 129 -1.30 10.20 0.75
N ASN A 130 -1.82 10.68 1.88
CA ASN A 130 -3.14 10.31 2.38
C ASN A 130 -3.30 8.79 2.55
N ALA A 131 -2.19 8.08 2.79
CA ALA A 131 -2.19 6.64 2.95
C ALA A 131 -2.64 6.25 4.37
N THR A 132 -3.51 5.26 4.48
CA THR A 132 -4.04 4.76 5.76
C THR A 132 -3.61 3.33 6.07
N SER A 133 -3.02 2.64 5.10
CA SER A 133 -2.46 1.29 5.26
C SER A 133 -1.13 1.19 4.52
N ILE A 134 -0.23 0.37 5.06
CA ILE A 134 1.00 -0.06 4.41
C ILE A 134 1.14 -1.57 4.53
N ASP A 135 1.52 -2.23 3.44
CA ASP A 135 1.86 -3.65 3.40
C ASP A 135 3.12 -3.89 2.53
N MET A 136 3.42 -5.14 2.20
CA MET A 136 4.66 -5.49 1.48
C MET A 136 4.40 -6.07 0.08
N GLU A 137 3.14 -6.32 -0.31
CA GLU A 137 2.79 -7.09 -1.51
C GLU A 137 1.79 -6.40 -2.45
N SER A 138 0.79 -5.69 -1.93
CA SER A 138 -0.40 -5.28 -2.73
C SER A 138 -0.06 -4.47 -3.98
N ALA A 139 0.90 -3.55 -3.90
CA ALA A 139 1.30 -2.73 -5.04
C ALA A 139 1.97 -3.55 -6.16
N ALA A 140 2.71 -4.61 -5.82
CA ALA A 140 3.34 -5.47 -6.83
C ALA A 140 2.29 -6.27 -7.61
N VAL A 141 1.28 -6.80 -6.91
CA VAL A 141 0.14 -7.47 -7.55
C VAL A 141 -0.66 -6.50 -8.42
N ALA A 142 -0.95 -5.31 -7.88
CA ALA A 142 -1.65 -4.24 -8.62
C ALA A 142 -0.90 -3.83 -9.90
N LEU A 143 0.43 -3.76 -9.85
CA LEU A 143 1.28 -3.41 -11.01
C LEU A 143 1.11 -4.41 -12.16
N ILE A 144 1.10 -5.71 -11.86
CA ILE A 144 0.89 -6.74 -12.88
C ILE A 144 -0.54 -6.71 -13.39
N CYS A 145 -1.54 -6.61 -12.51
CA CYS A 145 -2.94 -6.49 -12.94
C CYS A 145 -3.15 -5.29 -13.88
N TYR A 146 -2.54 -4.14 -13.56
CA TYR A 146 -2.62 -2.94 -14.37
C TYR A 146 -1.97 -3.14 -15.75
N GLN A 147 -0.75 -3.68 -15.80
CA GLN A 147 -0.05 -3.97 -17.06
C GLN A 147 -0.81 -4.98 -17.94
N GLN A 148 -1.52 -5.92 -17.32
CA GLN A 148 -2.29 -6.96 -18.00
C GLN A 148 -3.75 -6.57 -18.26
N THR A 149 -4.17 -5.33 -17.93
CA THR A 149 -5.56 -4.86 -18.06
C THR A 149 -6.59 -5.74 -17.32
N LEU A 150 -6.19 -6.33 -16.20
CA LEU A 150 -7.04 -7.19 -15.37
C LEU A 150 -7.66 -6.41 -14.20
N PRO A 151 -8.96 -6.61 -13.91
CA PRO A 151 -9.59 -5.97 -12.76
C PRO A 151 -9.04 -6.53 -11.45
N PHE A 152 -8.80 -5.65 -10.48
CA PHE A 152 -8.32 -6.06 -9.15
C PHE A 152 -8.90 -5.16 -8.05
N VAL A 153 -8.90 -5.68 -6.83
CA VAL A 153 -9.18 -4.94 -5.60
C VAL A 153 -8.28 -5.47 -4.49
N VAL A 154 -7.93 -4.62 -3.54
CA VAL A 154 -7.11 -5.01 -2.38
C VAL A 154 -7.98 -5.03 -1.14
N ILE A 155 -8.02 -6.19 -0.48
CA ILE A 155 -8.64 -6.35 0.84
C ILE A 155 -7.50 -6.64 1.82
N ARG A 156 -7.29 -5.72 2.76
CA ARG A 156 -6.19 -5.79 3.73
C ARG A 156 -6.73 -5.60 5.13
N SER A 157 -6.36 -6.50 6.03
CA SER A 157 -6.57 -6.37 7.47
C SER A 157 -5.30 -5.82 8.13
N LEU A 158 -5.46 -4.96 9.14
CA LEU A 158 -4.35 -4.33 9.86
C LEU A 158 -4.09 -5.11 11.16
N SER A 159 -2.86 -5.59 11.34
CA SER A 159 -2.42 -6.35 12.51
C SER A 159 -1.82 -5.49 13.63
N ASP A 160 -1.35 -4.29 13.29
CA ASP A 160 -0.68 -3.36 14.19
C ASP A 160 -0.86 -1.91 13.71
N LEU A 161 -0.22 -0.98 14.41
CA LEU A 161 -0.34 0.46 14.14
C LEU A 161 0.91 1.09 13.52
N ALA A 162 1.87 0.29 13.03
CA ALA A 162 3.08 0.75 12.37
C ALA A 162 3.85 1.81 13.19
N GLY A 163 4.29 1.41 14.39
CA GLY A 163 4.95 2.29 15.38
C GLY A 163 3.97 3.08 16.26
N GLY A 164 2.68 2.74 16.25
CA GLY A 164 1.71 3.32 17.19
C GLY A 164 1.54 2.55 18.50
N GLY A 165 2.17 1.38 18.60
CA GLY A 165 2.13 0.50 19.75
C GLY A 165 3.21 0.80 20.78
N SER A 166 3.47 -0.18 21.64
CA SER A 166 4.55 -0.09 22.63
C SER A 166 5.94 -0.34 22.02
N ASP A 167 6.98 0.28 22.56
CA ASP A 167 8.37 0.03 22.13
C ASP A 167 8.91 -1.37 22.50
N ILE A 168 8.17 -2.13 23.33
CA ILE A 168 8.60 -3.42 23.89
C ILE A 168 8.03 -4.60 23.09
N SER A 169 6.85 -4.44 22.50
CA SER A 169 6.18 -5.49 21.72
C SER A 169 5.27 -4.87 20.66
N ASN A 170 5.25 -5.50 19.48
CA ASN A 170 4.38 -5.11 18.39
C ASN A 170 3.06 -5.89 18.47
N GLU A 171 1.93 -5.22 18.26
CA GLU A 171 0.60 -5.83 18.30
C GLU A 171 0.41 -6.96 17.27
N ALA A 172 1.19 -6.97 16.18
CA ALA A 172 1.15 -8.00 15.16
C ALA A 172 1.47 -9.40 15.71
N ASP A 173 2.32 -9.50 16.73
CA ASP A 173 2.66 -10.79 17.36
C ASP A 173 1.43 -11.45 18.02
N LEU A 174 0.51 -10.64 18.54
CA LEU A 174 -0.69 -11.09 19.22
C LEU A 174 -1.91 -11.17 18.29
N PHE A 175 -2.09 -10.15 17.45
CA PHE A 175 -3.29 -9.97 16.64
C PHE A 175 -3.11 -10.37 15.18
N GLY A 176 -1.93 -10.84 14.76
CA GLY A 176 -1.68 -11.28 13.39
C GLY A 176 -2.66 -12.37 12.92
N SER A 177 -2.93 -13.36 13.78
CA SER A 177 -3.91 -14.42 13.48
C SER A 177 -5.35 -13.89 13.37
N LEU A 178 -5.73 -12.93 14.23
CA LEU A 178 -7.03 -12.26 14.16
C LEU A 178 -7.20 -11.50 12.84
N ALA A 179 -6.18 -10.73 12.48
CA ALA A 179 -6.17 -9.91 11.29
C ALA A 179 -6.28 -10.81 10.05
N ALA A 180 -5.52 -11.91 10.01
CA ALA A 180 -5.57 -12.90 8.93
C ALA A 180 -6.96 -13.53 8.79
N GLN A 181 -7.56 -14.01 9.89
CA GLN A 181 -8.89 -14.63 9.85
C GLN A 181 -9.96 -13.65 9.36
N ASN A 182 -9.98 -12.43 9.90
CA ASN A 182 -10.90 -11.39 9.46
C ASN A 182 -10.71 -11.01 7.98
N SER A 183 -9.46 -11.01 7.49
CA SER A 183 -9.17 -10.76 6.07
C SER A 183 -9.75 -11.85 5.18
N VAL A 184 -9.60 -13.11 5.57
CA VAL A 184 -10.15 -14.27 4.85
C VAL A 184 -11.67 -14.23 4.85
N ASP A 185 -12.30 -13.95 5.99
CA ASP A 185 -13.76 -13.89 6.11
C ASP A 185 -14.37 -12.82 5.18
N VAL A 186 -13.75 -11.65 5.10
CA VAL A 186 -14.18 -10.58 4.19
C VAL A 186 -13.93 -10.97 2.73
N LEU A 187 -12.79 -11.57 2.43
CA LEU A 187 -12.46 -12.03 1.07
C LEU A 187 -13.45 -13.09 0.58
N VAL A 188 -13.78 -14.09 1.40
CA VAL A 188 -14.74 -15.14 1.03
C VAL A 188 -16.12 -14.54 0.74
N LYS A 189 -16.57 -13.58 1.56
CA LYS A 189 -17.82 -12.85 1.30
C LYS A 189 -17.75 -12.05 0.02
N PHE A 190 -16.63 -11.36 -0.24
CA PHE A 190 -16.41 -10.63 -1.49
C PHE A 190 -16.50 -11.54 -2.71
N VAL A 191 -15.84 -12.71 -2.68
CA VAL A 191 -15.90 -13.70 -3.76
C VAL A 191 -17.34 -14.17 -3.99
N GLY A 192 -18.14 -14.34 -2.93
CA GLY A 192 -19.55 -14.68 -3.03
C GLY A 192 -20.43 -13.61 -3.69
N LEU A 193 -19.98 -12.34 -3.73
CA LEU A 193 -20.67 -11.25 -4.42
C LEU A 193 -20.28 -11.14 -5.90
N LEU A 194 -19.22 -11.82 -6.34
CA LEU A 194 -18.79 -11.79 -7.73
C LEU A 194 -19.88 -12.42 -8.62
N PRO A 195 -20.15 -11.86 -9.80
CA PRO A 195 -21.09 -12.45 -10.74
C PRO A 195 -20.67 -13.88 -11.06
N THR A 196 -21.58 -14.84 -10.90
CA THR A 196 -21.33 -16.20 -11.38
C THR A 196 -21.28 -16.14 -12.90
N HIS A 197 -20.14 -16.53 -13.48
CA HIS A 197 -20.04 -16.75 -14.92
C HIS A 197 -21.03 -17.87 -15.26
N LYS A 198 -22.20 -17.51 -15.82
CA LYS A 198 -22.99 -18.48 -16.57
C LYS A 198 -22.15 -18.88 -17.76
N SER A 199 -21.52 -20.05 -17.68
CA SER A 199 -20.97 -20.75 -18.82
C SER A 199 -22.01 -20.64 -19.95
N LYS A 200 -21.65 -19.94 -21.03
CA LYS A 200 -22.37 -20.11 -22.29
C LYS A 200 -22.09 -21.55 -22.69
N THR A 201 -23.04 -22.45 -22.44
CA THR A 201 -23.09 -23.74 -23.13
C THR A 201 -23.15 -23.41 -24.61
N HIS A 202 -22.02 -23.54 -25.31
CA HIS A 202 -22.03 -23.50 -26.76
C HIS A 202 -22.79 -24.75 -27.24
N PRO A 203 -23.78 -24.58 -28.14
CA PRO A 203 -24.50 -25.69 -28.74
C PRO A 203 -23.57 -26.59 -29.57
#